data_AF-G8S1G0-F1
#
_entry.id   AF-G8S1G0-F1
#
_cell.length_a   1.000
_cell.length_b   1.000
_cell.length_c   1.000
_cell.angle_alpha   90.00
_cell.angle_beta   90.00
_cell.angle_gamma   90.00
#
_symmetry.space_group_name_H-M   'P 1'
#
loop_
_entity.id
_entity.type
_entity.pdbx_description
1 polymer ?
#
loop_
_entity_poly.entity_id
_entity_poly.type
_entity_poly.pdbx_seq_one_letter_code
_entity_poly.pdbx_strand_id
1 'polypeptide(L)' 'MAAAHYRTGDDGLVAETGHAAVDAVLSSLANAARLAPAEQIAEYEAAHQVLQDTLAGIDR' A
#
# COMPACT_ATOMS: atom_id res chain seq x y z
N MET A 1 1.23 19.73 14.29
CA MET A 1 0.88 18.56 13.44
C MET A 1 1.46 18.80 12.06
N ALA A 2 2.41 17.98 11.62
CA ALA A 2 2.87 18.05 10.23
C ALA A 2 1.69 17.66 9.32
N ALA A 3 1.36 18.48 8.33
CA ALA A 3 0.35 18.12 7.34
C ALA A 3 0.83 16.85 6.63
N ALA A 4 0.06 15.77 6.71
CA ALA A 4 0.32 14.58 5.93
C ALA A 4 0.13 14.96 4.45
N HIS A 5 1.24 15.20 3.76
CA HIS A 5 1.26 15.48 2.33
C HIS A 5 1.16 14.14 1.59
N TYR A 6 -0.06 13.63 1.43
CA TYR A 6 -0.29 12.54 0.51
C TYR A 6 -0.04 13.04 -0.93
N ARG A 7 0.55 12.18 -1.75
CA ARG A 7 0.76 12.41 -3.17
C ARG A 7 -0.25 11.58 -3.94
N THR A 8 -0.85 12.16 -4.97
CA THR A 8 -1.69 11.47 -5.94
C THR A 8 -0.87 11.10 -7.17
N GLY A 9 -1.08 9.92 -7.73
CA GLY A 9 -0.50 9.48 -9.00
C GLY A 9 -1.26 10.00 -10.22
N ASP A 10 -0.76 9.67 -11.42
CA ASP A 10 -1.34 10.11 -12.69
C ASP A 10 -2.75 9.53 -12.94
N ASP A 11 -3.10 8.45 -12.24
CA ASP A 11 -4.39 7.77 -12.26
C ASP A 11 -5.42 8.39 -11.28
N GLY A 12 -5.04 9.44 -10.55
CA GLY A 12 -5.88 10.08 -9.55
C GLY A 12 -5.98 9.30 -8.23
N LEU A 13 -5.23 8.21 -8.06
CA LEU A 13 -5.17 7.44 -6.82
C LEU A 13 -4.01 7.89 -5.93
N VAL A 14 -4.08 7.59 -4.64
CA VAL A 14 -3.00 7.90 -3.70
C VAL A 14 -1.76 7.06 -4.04
N ALA A 15 -0.65 7.73 -4.35
CA ALA A 15 0.64 7.11 -4.65
C ALA A 15 1.54 7.05 -3.41
N GLU A 16 1.46 8.06 -2.53
CA GLU A 16 2.20 8.12 -1.27
C GLU A 16 1.33 8.76 -0.19
N THR A 17 1.45 8.27 1.03
CA THR A 17 0.75 8.72 2.23
C THR A 17 1.69 9.41 3.23
N GLY A 18 3.01 9.23 3.05
CA GLY A 18 4.03 9.65 4.01
C GLY A 18 4.23 8.66 5.16
N HIS A 19 3.48 7.55 5.18
CA HIS A 19 3.68 6.46 6.14
C HIS A 19 4.44 5.32 5.46
N ALA A 20 5.72 5.13 5.83
CA ALA A 20 6.64 4.22 5.14
C ALA A 20 6.08 2.80 4.88
N ALA A 21 5.42 2.19 5.87
CA ALA A 21 4.82 0.86 5.68
C ALA A 21 3.62 0.86 4.71
N VAL A 22 2.79 1.91 4.72
CA VAL A 22 1.66 2.06 3.80
C VAL A 22 2.16 2.35 2.39
N ASP A 23 3.19 3.19 2.26
CA ASP A 23 3.82 3.51 0.97
C ASP A 23 4.47 2.27 0.34
N ALA A 24 5.09 1.41 1.15
CA ALA A 24 5.60 0.12 0.70
C ALA A 24 4.48 -0.81 0.20
N VAL A 25 3.33 -0.86 0.90
CA VAL A 25 2.15 -1.62 0.46
C VAL A 25 1.62 -1.09 -0.87
N LEU A 26 1.48 0.23 -1.04
CA LEU A 26 1.02 0.84 -2.30
C LEU A 26 1.93 0.44 -3.47
N SER A 27 3.25 0.48 -3.27
CA SER A 27 4.23 0.00 -4.26
C SER A 27 4.07 -1.50 -4.56
N SER A 28 3.86 -2.32 -3.53
CA SER A 28 3.61 -3.76 -3.68
C SER A 28 2.37 -4.05 -4.51
N LEU A 29 1.26 -3.34 -4.26
CA LEU A 29 0.02 -3.48 -5.03
C LEU A 29 0.23 -3.09 -6.51
N ALA A 30 0.95 -2.00 -6.77
CA ALA A 30 1.28 -1.59 -8.13
C ALA A 30 2.13 -2.63 -8.86
N ASN A 31 3.04 -3.31 -8.15
CA ASN A 31 3.84 -4.41 -8.69
C ASN A 31 2.99 -5.66 -8.95
N ALA A 32 2.14 -6.05 -7.99
CA ALA A 32 1.25 -7.20 -8.08
C ALA A 32 0.30 -7.09 -9.29
N ALA A 33 -0.25 -5.90 -9.55
CA ALA A 33 -1.14 -5.65 -10.68
C ALA A 33 -0.52 -5.97 -12.05
N ARG A 34 0.81 -6.07 -12.16
CA ARG A 34 1.53 -6.40 -13.39
C ARG A 34 1.84 -7.90 -13.55
N LEU A 35 1.53 -8.72 -12.55
CA LEU A 35 1.74 -10.18 -12.57
C LEU A 35 0.62 -10.92 -13.29
N ALA A 36 0.86 -12.21 -13.59
CA ALA A 36 -0.19 -13.07 -14.10
C ALA A 36 -1.31 -13.26 -13.05
N PRO A 37 -2.59 -13.41 -13.44
CA PRO A 37 -3.70 -13.49 -12.48
C PRO A 37 -3.54 -14.54 -11.38
N ALA A 38 -2.86 -15.66 -11.67
CA ALA A 38 -2.60 -16.71 -10.69
C ALA A 38 -1.62 -16.28 -9.58
N GLU A 39 -0.71 -15.35 -9.88
CA GLU A 39 0.32 -14.85 -8.96
C GLU A 39 -0.16 -13.61 -8.18
N GLN A 40 -1.14 -12.88 -8.74
CA GLN A 40 -1.70 -11.69 -8.12
C GLN A 40 -2.30 -11.96 -6.73
N ILE A 41 -2.95 -13.10 -6.54
CA ILE A 41 -3.64 -13.45 -5.29
C ILE A 41 -2.65 -13.46 -4.12
N ALA A 42 -1.51 -14.15 -4.27
CA ALA A 42 -0.51 -14.26 -3.21
C ALA A 42 0.07 -12.90 -2.82
N GLU A 43 0.37 -12.04 -3.81
CA GLU A 43 0.90 -10.70 -3.55
C GLU A 43 -0.14 -9.77 -2.92
N TYR A 44 -1.40 -9.84 -3.33
CA TYR A 44 -2.48 -9.07 -2.70
C TYR A 44 -2.74 -9.52 -1.26
N GLU A 45 -2.69 -10.82 -0.98
CA GLU A 45 -2.81 -11.35 0.37
C GLU A 45 -1.65 -10.89 1.27
N ALA A 46 -0.41 -10.93 0.77
CA ALA A 46 0.75 -10.44 1.49
C ALA A 46 0.65 -8.93 1.78
N ALA A 47 0.28 -8.14 0.77
CA ALA A 47 0.06 -6.70 0.92
C ALA A 47 -1.06 -6.38 1.93
N HIS A 48 -2.14 -7.15 1.91
CA HIS A 48 -3.24 -7.02 2.87
C HIS A 48 -2.78 -7.32 4.31
N GLN A 49 -1.98 -8.38 4.50
CA GLN A 49 -1.46 -8.72 5.84
C GLN A 49 -0.59 -7.59 6.41
N VAL A 50 0.33 -7.04 5.62
CA VAL A 50 1.19 -5.92 6.05
C VAL A 50 0.36 -4.70 6.42
N LEU A 51 -0.71 -4.41 5.66
CA LEU A 51 -1.61 -3.31 5.98
C LEU A 51 -2.36 -3.54 7.30
N GLN A 52 -2.87 -4.74 7.53
CA GLN A 52 -3.51 -5.11 8.80
C GLN A 52 -2.56 -4.92 9.99
N ASP A 53 -1.33 -5.42 9.88
CA ASP A 53 -0.32 -5.28 10.92
C ASP A 53 0.03 -3.81 11.18
N THR A 54 0.12 -3.00 10.12
CA THR A 54 0.37 -1.55 10.21
C THR A 54 -0.78 -0.83 10.94
N LEU A 55 -2.03 -1.14 10.59
CA LEU A 55 -3.21 -0.56 11.23
C LEU A 55 -3.30 -0.95 12.71
N ALA A 56 -3.04 -2.21 13.05
CA ALA A 56 -2.98 -2.67 14.43
C ALA A 56 -1.86 -1.98 15.23
N GLY A 57 -0.76 -1.62 14.56
CA GLY A 57 0.32 -0.83 15.16
C GLY A 57 -0.04 0.63 15.43
N ILE A 58 -0.86 1.25 14.57
CA ILE A 58 -1.33 2.64 14.73
C ILE A 58 -2.37 2.77 15.85
N ASP A 59 -3.23 1.75 16.03
CA ASP A 59 -4.30 1.75 17.04
C ASP A 59 -3.78 1.64 18.49
N ARG A 60 -2.53 1.19 18.68
CA ARG A 60 -1.90 0.99 19.99
C ARG A 60 -1.25 2.27 20.54
#